data_AF-A0A7W6WC83-F1
#
_entry.id   AF-A0A7W6WC83-F1
#
_cell.length_a   1.000
_cell.length_b   1.000
_cell.length_c   1.000
_cell.angle_alpha   90.00
_cell.angle_beta   90.00
_cell.angle_gamma   90.00
#
_symmetry.space_group_name_H-M   'P 1'
#
loop_
_entity.id
_entity.type
_entity.pdbx_description
1 polymer ?
#
loop_
_entity_poly.entity_id
_entity_poly.type
_entity_poly.pdbx_seq_one_letter_code
_entity_poly.pdbx_strand_id
1 'polypeptide(L)' 'MERAVADGEVPVTTDVHALSRFVQTVQFGMSILARDGASRAELEAVAEVSILGWDARIRSDPVAT' A
#
# COMPACT_ATOMS: atom_id res chain seq x y z
N MET A 1 8.25 6.77 1.57
CA MET A 1 7.14 7.30 2.38
C MET A 1 7.52 8.59 3.11
N GLU A 2 8.72 8.70 3.70
CA GLU A 2 9.17 9.94 4.39
C GLU A 2 9.07 11.20 3.51
N ARG A 3 9.50 11.13 2.25
CA ARG A 3 9.33 12.23 1.28
C ARG A 3 7.86 12.61 1.05
N ALA A 4 6.97 11.63 0.90
CA ALA A 4 5.54 11.89 0.69
C ALA A 4 4.89 12.59 1.89
N VAL A 5 5.37 12.32 3.11
CA VAL A 5 4.97 13.09 4.30
C VAL A 5 5.54 14.51 4.26
N ALA A 6 6.83 14.66 3.92
CA ALA A 6 7.47 15.96 3.82
C ALA A 6 6.82 16.88 2.76
N ASP A 7 6.38 16.28 1.65
CA ASP A 7 5.72 16.98 0.54
C ASP A 7 4.21 17.18 0.78
N GLY A 8 3.67 16.66 1.90
CA GLY A 8 2.27 16.82 2.30
C GLY A 8 1.26 15.92 1.58
N GLU A 9 1.74 14.96 0.79
CA GLU A 9 0.91 13.98 0.06
C GLU A 9 0.30 12.93 1.00
N VAL A 10 0.97 12.64 2.11
CA VAL A 10 0.52 11.71 3.15
C VAL A 10 0.49 12.44 4.49
N PRO A 11 -0.61 12.36 5.27
CA PRO A 11 -0.68 12.98 6.59
C PRO A 11 0.46 12.53 7.50
N VAL A 12 1.01 13.46 8.30
CA VAL A 12 2.07 13.15 9.29
C VAL A 12 1.63 12.13 10.35
N THR A 13 0.32 11.98 10.55
CA THR A 13 -0.28 11.02 11.47
C THR A 13 -0.38 9.60 10.91
N THR A 14 -0.10 9.39 9.62
CA THR A 14 -0.14 8.07 9.00
C THR A 14 1.01 7.21 9.51
N ASP A 15 0.73 5.96 9.90
CA ASP A 15 1.78 4.97 10.16
C ASP A 15 2.45 4.55 8.84
N VAL A 16 3.43 5.35 8.43
CA VAL A 16 4.19 5.13 7.20
C VAL A 16 5.01 3.84 7.23
N HIS A 17 5.32 3.31 8.42
CA HIS A 17 6.02 2.03 8.53
C HIS A 17 5.08 0.89 8.17
N ALA A 18 3.90 0.84 8.78
CA ALA A 18 2.87 -0.16 8.48
C ALA A 18 2.44 -0.10 7.00
N LEU A 19 2.24 1.11 6.45
CA LEU A 19 1.90 1.31 5.05
C LEU A 19 3.01 0.79 4.10
N SER A 20 4.27 1.07 4.43
CA SER A 20 5.41 0.56 3.66
C SER A 20 5.49 -0.97 3.71
N ARG A 21 5.18 -1.58 4.85
CA ARG A 21 5.16 -3.05 5.00
C ARG A 21 4.06 -3.68 4.16
N PHE A 22 2.87 -3.09 4.16
CA PHE A 22 1.76 -3.56 3.31
C PHE A 22 2.16 -3.59 1.82
N VAL A 23 2.70 -2.48 1.30
CA VAL A 23 3.11 -2.38 -0.11
C VAL A 23 4.19 -3.40 -0.45
N GLN A 24 5.18 -3.59 0.43
CA GLN A 24 6.21 -4.62 0.26
C GLN A 24 5.62 -6.03 0.22
N THR A 25 4.70 -6.35 1.13
CA THR A 25 4.02 -7.66 1.15
C THR A 25 3.27 -7.92 -0.16
N VAL A 26 2.54 -6.94 -0.67
CA VAL A 26 1.84 -7.05 -1.96
C VAL A 26 2.84 -7.29 -3.10
N GLN A 27 3.93 -6.52 -3.16
CA GLN A 27 4.97 -6.68 -4.18
C GLN A 27 5.65 -8.07 -4.13
N PHE A 28 5.98 -8.55 -2.93
CA PHE A 28 6.59 -9.86 -2.75
C PHE A 28 5.63 -10.99 -3.14
N GLY A 29 4.35 -10.89 -2.75
CA GLY A 29 3.31 -11.84 -3.17
C GLY A 29 3.14 -11.88 -4.70
N MET A 30 3.06 -10.72 -5.35
CA MET A 30 3.00 -10.65 -6.82
C MET A 30 4.22 -11.27 -7.49
N SER A 31 5.40 -11.14 -6.89
CA SER A 31 6.63 -11.78 -7.42
C SER A 31 6.59 -13.31 -7.31
N ILE A 32 5.94 -13.85 -6.28
CA ILE A 32 5.71 -15.30 -6.15
C ILE A 32 4.70 -15.77 -7.19
N LEU A 33 3.54 -15.10 -7.28
CA LEU A 33 2.50 -15.42 -8.27
C LEU A 33 3.03 -15.37 -9.71
N ALA A 34 3.85 -14.36 -10.05
CA ALA A 34 4.46 -14.26 -11.36
C ALA A 34 5.38 -15.46 -11.68
N ARG A 35 6.17 -15.93 -10.70
CA ARG A 35 7.02 -17.12 -10.85
C ARG A 35 6.19 -18.38 -11.04
N ASP A 36 5.04 -18.45 -10.37
CA ASP A 36 4.11 -19.58 -10.46
C ASP A 36 3.24 -19.53 -11.73
N GLY A 37 3.39 -18.49 -12.57
CA GLY A 37 2.76 -18.40 -13.89
C GLY A 37 1.52 -17.52 -13.97
N ALA A 38 1.23 -16.71 -12.95
CA ALA A 38 0.15 -15.73 -13.03
C ALA A 38 0.37 -14.76 -14.21
N SER A 39 -0.71 -14.49 -14.95
CA SER A 39 -0.70 -13.58 -16.07
C SER A 39 -0.52 -12.13 -15.64
N ARG A 40 -0.08 -11.29 -16.57
CA ARG A 40 0.01 -9.84 -16.36
C ARG A 40 -1.32 -9.24 -15.88
N ALA A 41 -2.44 -9.67 -16.46
CA ALA A 41 -3.76 -9.17 -16.11
C ALA A 41 -4.15 -9.52 -14.67
N GLU A 42 -3.80 -10.72 -14.20
CA GLU A 42 -4.05 -11.12 -12.81
C GLU A 42 -3.21 -10.29 -11.83
N LEU A 43 -1.94 -10.02 -12.16
CA LEU A 43 -1.08 -9.19 -11.31
C LEU A 43 -1.50 -7.71 -11.30
N GLU A 44 -2.00 -7.20 -12.43
CA GLU A 44 -2.60 -5.85 -12.49
C GLU A 44 -3.84 -5.76 -11.60
N ALA A 45 -4.72 -6.77 -11.64
CA ALA A 45 -5.89 -6.81 -10.77
C ALA A 45 -5.49 -6.83 -9.28
N VAL A 46 -4.43 -7.55 -8.90
CA VAL A 46 -3.89 -7.51 -7.52
C VAL A 46 -3.41 -6.09 -7.17
N ALA A 47 -2.67 -5.44 -8.05
CA ALA A 47 -2.19 -4.07 -7.83
C ALA A 47 -3.35 -3.07 -7.67
N GLU A 48 -4.36 -3.14 -8.55
CA GLU A 48 -5.57 -2.32 -8.46
C GLU A 48 -6.30 -2.52 -7.13
N VAL A 49 -6.57 -3.78 -6.76
CA VAL A 49 -7.25 -4.08 -5.49
C VAL A 49 -6.44 -3.59 -4.28
N SER A 50 -5.11 -3.67 -4.35
CA SER A 50 -4.24 -3.21 -3.26
C SER A 50 -4.34 -1.70 -3.01
N ILE A 51 -4.60 -0.89 -4.04
CA ILE A 51 -4.67 0.57 -3.94
C ILE A 51 -6.08 1.10 -3.67
N LEU A 52 -7.15 0.29 -3.87
CA LEU A 52 -8.54 0.70 -3.59
C LEU A 52 -8.77 1.20 -2.17
N GLY A 53 -7.99 0.70 -1.19
CA GLY A 53 -8.09 1.14 0.20
C GLY A 53 -7.03 2.15 0.62
N TRP A 54 -6.42 2.88 -0.32
CA TRP A 54 -5.37 3.85 -0.05
C TRP A 54 -5.87 5.00 0.84
N ASP A 55 -6.97 5.65 0.47
CA ASP A 55 -7.53 6.76 1.24
C ASP A 55 -7.86 6.37 2.69
N ALA A 56 -8.36 5.16 2.89
CA ALA A 56 -8.66 4.63 4.22
C ALA A 56 -7.38 4.33 5.03
N ARG A 57 -6.25 4.02 4.38
CA ARG A 57 -4.96 3.73 5.03
C ARG A 57 -4.17 4.99 5.37
N ILE A 58 -4.32 6.06 4.60
CA ILE A 58 -3.67 7.35 4.89
C ILE A 58 -4.52 8.23 5.80
N ARG A 59 -5.83 7.97 5.91
CA ARG A 59 -6.72 8.62 6.88
C ARG A 59 -6.33 8.20 8.29
N SER A 60 -6.02 9.19 9.12
CA SER A 60 -6.01 9.03 10.57
C SER A 60 -7.43 9.15 11.08
N ASP A 61 -7.96 8.09 11.69
CA ASP A 61 -9.02 8.29 12.66
C ASP A 61 -8.39 9.03 13.87
N PRO A 62 -9.04 10.05 14.42
CA PRO A 62 -8.57 10.65 15.66
C PRO A 62 -8.54 9.54 16.71
N VAL A 63 -7.37 9.27 17.28
CA VAL A 63 -7.27 8.44 18.48
C VAL A 63 -8.29 8.98 19.49
N ALA A 64 -9.33 8.19 19.77
CA ALA A 64 -10.29 8.51 20.81
C ALA A 64 -9.51 8.75 22.10
N THR A 65 -9.55 9.99 22.56
CA THR A 65 -8.93 10.45 23.81
C THR A 65 -9.72 9.93 25.01
#